data_AF-A0A9X2TI61-F1
#
_entry.id   AF-A0A9X2TI61-F1
#
_cell.length_a   1.000
_cell.length_b   1.000
_cell.length_c   1.000
_cell.angle_alpha   90.00
_cell.angle_beta   90.00
_cell.angle_gamma   90.00
#
_symmetry.space_group_name_H-M   'P 1'
#
loop_
_entity.id
_entity.type
_entity.pdbx_description
1 polymer ?
#
loop_
_entity_poly.entity_id
_entity_poly.type
_entity_poly.pdbx_seq_one_letter_code
_entity_poly.pdbx_strand_id
1 'polypeptide(L)' 'MVGALNLGGSIDPVHNAVDLTELAAEHGAQHVLVPVSAREQLFKLPDEVATAVSIDYYSDIEDALVKALAE' A
#
# COMPACT_ATOMS: atom_id res chain seq x y z
N MET A 1 3.24 5.61 -0.39
CA MET A 1 3.44 4.51 -1.36
C MET A 1 4.38 3.50 -0.73
N VAL A 2 3.97 2.23 -0.69
CA VAL A 2 4.76 1.16 -0.09
C VAL A 2 5.10 0.14 -1.17
N GLY A 3 6.37 0.09 -1.59
CA GLY A 3 6.83 -0.86 -2.60
C GLY A 3 8.32 -0.74 -2.85
N ALA A 4 9.00 -1.88 -3.02
CA ALA A 4 10.38 -1.89 -3.47
C ALA A 4 10.40 -1.80 -5.00
N LEU A 5 10.94 -0.71 -5.52
CA LEU A 5 11.14 -0.49 -6.95
C LEU A 5 12.54 -0.94 -7.33
N ASN A 6 12.65 -1.92 -8.22
CA ASN A 6 13.93 -2.29 -8.81
C ASN A 6 14.24 -1.45 -10.04
N LEU A 7 15.54 -1.28 -10.33
CA LEU A 7 16.05 -0.59 -11.52
C LEU A 7 15.55 -1.19 -12.85
N GLY A 8 15.04 -2.43 -12.82
CA GLY A 8 14.42 -3.10 -13.97
C GLY A 8 12.94 -2.77 -14.20
N GLY A 9 12.34 -1.86 -13.40
CA GLY A 9 10.91 -1.53 -13.50
C GLY A 9 9.98 -2.61 -12.95
N SER A 10 10.50 -3.51 -12.12
CA SER A 10 9.73 -4.55 -11.45
C SER A 10 9.35 -4.13 -10.04
N ILE A 11 8.12 -4.46 -9.62
CA ILE A 11 7.65 -4.27 -8.24
C ILE A 11 8.01 -5.53 -7.44
N ASP A 12 8.85 -5.38 -6.43
CA ASP A 12 9.13 -6.47 -5.50
C ASP A 12 7.95 -6.66 -4.53
N PRO A 13 7.54 -7.89 -4.22
CA PRO A 13 6.52 -8.16 -3.23
C PRO A 13 6.90 -7.57 -1.86
N VAL A 14 5.97 -6.82 -1.27
CA VAL A 14 6.11 -6.26 0.08
C VAL A 14 5.70 -7.31 1.10
N HIS A 15 6.57 -7.62 2.06
CA HIS A 15 6.38 -8.71 3.02
C HIS A 15 5.84 -8.25 4.40
N ASN A 16 5.81 -6.94 4.66
CA ASN A 16 5.32 -6.33 5.90
C ASN A 16 4.26 -5.26 5.62
N ALA A 17 3.32 -5.54 4.72
CA ALA A 17 2.32 -4.53 4.34
C ALA A 17 1.39 -4.15 5.50
N VAL A 18 1.14 -5.09 6.42
CA VAL A 18 0.31 -4.86 7.62
C VAL A 18 0.96 -3.83 8.54
N ASP A 19 2.19 -4.07 8.99
CA ASP A 19 2.91 -3.14 9.88
C ASP A 19 3.04 -1.74 9.27
N LEU A 20 3.26 -1.67 7.95
CA LEU A 20 3.40 -0.40 7.23
C LEU A 20 2.07 0.36 7.15
N THR A 21 0.96 -0.34 6.95
CA THR A 21 -0.39 0.25 6.96
C THR A 21 -0.82 0.66 8.36
N GLU A 22 -0.50 -0.14 9.39
CA GLU A 22 -0.74 0.23 10.79
C GLU A 22 0.04 1.49 11.17
N LEU A 23 1.34 1.53 10.86
CA LEU A 23 2.17 2.70 11.10
C LEU A 23 1.65 3.93 10.33
N ALA A 24 1.25 3.76 9.07
CA ALA A 24 0.68 4.85 8.27
C ALA A 24 -0.62 5.38 8.89
N ALA A 25 -1.48 4.49 9.41
CA ALA A 25 -2.71 4.86 10.08
C ALA A 25 -2.47 5.59 11.41
N GLU A 26 -1.49 5.15 12.22
CA GLU A 26 -1.09 5.85 13.43
C GLU A 26 -0.57 7.27 13.15
N HIS A 27 0.07 7.47 11.99
CA HIS A 27 0.51 8.78 11.52
C HIS A 27 -0.60 9.61 10.85
N GLY A 28 -1.84 9.11 10.79
CA GLY A 28 -2.97 9.82 10.20
C GLY A 28 -2.97 9.85 8.67
N ALA A 29 -2.32 8.89 8.02
CA ALA A 29 -2.36 8.77 6.57
C ALA A 29 -3.79 8.46 6.11
N GLN A 30 -4.37 9.32 5.28
CA GLN A 30 -5.73 9.11 4.77
C GLN A 30 -5.80 8.05 3.67
N HIS A 31 -4.69 7.87 2.94
CA HIS A 31 -4.58 6.99 1.78
C HIS A 31 -3.26 6.20 1.80
N VAL A 32 -3.34 4.89 1.60
CA VAL A 32 -2.18 3.98 1.58
C VAL A 32 -2.20 3.16 0.29
N LEU A 33 -1.19 3.40 -0.56
CA LEU A 33 -0.95 2.67 -1.79
C LEU A 33 -0.08 1.44 -1.55
N VAL A 34 -0.60 0.28 -1.91
CA VAL A 34 0.00 -1.05 -1.70
C VAL A 34 -0.05 -1.90 -2.96
N PRO A 35 0.92 -2.80 -3.20
CA PRO A 35 0.89 -3.66 -4.36
C PRO A 35 -0.18 -4.75 -4.19
N VAL A 36 -0.78 -5.20 -5.29
CA VAL A 36 -1.78 -6.30 -5.27
C VAL A 36 -1.24 -7.60 -4.63
N SER A 37 0.07 -7.81 -4.67
CA SER A 37 0.74 -8.95 -4.02
C SER A 37 0.65 -8.91 -2.48
N ALA A 38 0.47 -7.73 -1.89
CA ALA A 38 0.30 -7.56 -0.45
C ALA A 38 -1.17 -7.70 0.01
N ARG A 39 -2.12 -7.86 -0.92
CA ARG A 39 -3.55 -8.00 -0.62
C ARG A 39 -3.83 -9.10 0.40
N GLU A 40 -3.18 -10.25 0.28
CA GLU A 40 -3.35 -11.38 1.19
C GLU A 40 -2.95 -11.05 2.64
N GLN A 41 -1.95 -10.19 2.82
CA GLN A 41 -1.49 -9.76 4.13
C GLN A 41 -2.48 -8.77 4.76
N LEU A 42 -3.03 -7.86 3.97
CA LEU A 42 -3.99 -6.84 4.42
C LEU A 42 -5.32 -7.41 4.90
N PHE A 43 -5.67 -8.65 4.55
CA PHE A 43 -6.80 -9.33 5.18
C PHE A 43 -6.61 -9.60 6.69
N LYS A 44 -5.38 -9.50 7.19
CA LYS A 44 -5.07 -9.62 8.62
C LYS A 44 -5.08 -8.28 9.35
N LEU A 45 -5.35 -7.18 8.63
CA LEU A 45 -5.42 -5.84 9.20
C LEU A 45 -6.66 -5.72 10.10
N PRO A 46 -6.57 -5.06 11.27
CA PRO A 46 -7.74 -4.78 12.11
C PRO A 46 -8.73 -3.85 11.39
N ASP A 47 -10.04 -4.10 11.53
CA ASP A 47 -11.10 -3.27 10.94
C ASP A 47 -11.04 -1.79 11.37
N GLU A 48 -10.54 -1.52 12.58
CA GLU A 48 -10.33 -0.16 13.09
C GLU A 48 -9.35 0.64 12.21
N VAL A 49 -8.26 -0.02 11.78
CA VAL A 49 -7.26 0.56 10.90
C VAL A 49 -7.83 0.68 9.48
N ALA A 50 -8.50 -0.37 9.00
CA ALA A 50 -9.14 -0.38 7.68
C ALA A 50 -10.24 0.71 7.52
N THR A 51 -10.87 1.12 8.61
CA THR A 51 -11.87 2.20 8.62
C THR A 51 -11.21 3.58 8.66
N ALA A 52 -10.05 3.69 9.30
CA ALA A 52 -9.32 4.95 9.44
C ALA A 52 -8.58 5.35 8.16
N VAL A 53 -8.13 4.39 7.36
CA VAL A 53 -7.31 4.64 6.15
C VAL A 53 -7.89 3.98 4.91
N SER A 54 -7.89 4.70 3.79
CA SER A 54 -8.27 4.14 2.48
C SER A 54 -7.07 3.38 1.90
N ILE A 55 -7.29 2.13 1.49
CA ILE A 55 -6.23 1.27 0.95
C ILE A 55 -6.45 1.08 -0.54
N ASP A 56 -5.52 1.57 -1.35
CA ASP A 56 -5.55 1.48 -2.80
C ASP A 56 -4.49 0.51 -3.31
N TYR A 57 -4.93 -0.39 -4.20
CA TYR A 57 -4.07 -1.39 -4.79
C TYR A 57 -3.55 -0.93 -6.14
N TYR A 58 -2.26 -1.16 -6.39
CA TYR A 58 -1.65 -1.03 -7.71
C TYR A 58 -1.05 -2.36 -8.18
N SER A 59 -1.18 -2.65 -9.47
CA SER A 59 -0.51 -3.79 -10.13
C SER A 59 0.78 -3.35 -10.81
N ASP A 60 0.82 -2.11 -11.29
CA ASP A 60 1.88 -1.57 -12.14
C ASP A 60 2.37 -0.23 -11.61
N ILE A 61 3.62 0.11 -11.92
CA ILE A 61 4.24 1.36 -11.46
C ILE A 61 3.54 2.58 -12.07
N GLU A 62 3.06 2.45 -13.31
CA GLU A 62 2.31 3.51 -13.99
C GLU A 62 1.01 3.83 -13.24
N ASP A 63 0.28 2.79 -12.82
CA ASP A 63 -0.94 2.94 -12.01
C ASP A 63 -0.62 3.52 -10.62
N ALA A 64 0.46 3.06 -9.99
CA ALA A 64 0.94 3.59 -8.71
C ALA A 64 1.30 5.09 -8.81
N LEU A 65 1.97 5.48 -9.90
CA LEU A 65 2.37 6.87 -10.15
C LEU A 65 1.15 7.76 -10.40
N VAL A 66 0.21 7.31 -11.23
CA VAL A 66 -1.01 8.07 -11.53
C VAL A 66 -1.84 8.27 -10.26
N LYS A 67 -2.05 7.22 -9.47
CA LYS A 67 -2.80 7.33 -8.21
C LYS A 67 -2.08 8.21 -7.19
N ALA A 68 -0.75 8.14 -7.10
CA ALA A 68 0.03 8.98 -6.19
C ALA A 68 0.15 10.46 -6.61
N LEU A 69 -0.15 10.79 -7.88
CA LEU A 69 -0.18 12.16 -8.39
C LEU A 69 -1.59 12.76 -8.42
N ALA A 70 -2.61 11.91 -8.47
CA ALA A 70 -4.01 12.32 -8.50
C ALA A 70 -4.59 12.56 -7.08
N GLU A 71 -3.97 12.00 -6.05
CA GLU A 71 -4.26 12.18 -4.61
C GLU A 71 -3.09 12.83 -3.87
#